data_AF-A0A7U9SKC5-F1
#
_entry.id   AF-A0A7U9SKC5-F1
#
_cell.length_a   1.000
_cell.length_b   1.000
_cell.length_c   1.000
_cell.angle_alpha   90.00
_cell.angle_beta   90.00
_cell.angle_gamma   90.00
#
_symmetry.space_group_name_H-M   'P 1'
#
loop_
_entity.id
_entity.type
_entity.pdbx_description
1 polymer ?
#
loop_
_entity_poly.entity_id
_entity_poly.type
_entity_poly.pdbx_seq_one_letter_code
_entity_poly.pdbx_strand_id
1 'polypeptide(L)'
;MTKQAVTETVRICKDRNILKQYLSSREVEVVTIMMSLFDDEQIMRTYAKDMARETTKKNAITMLKKGRISVEEIPAFFPELTSDDVEEIEKEVMQLA
;
A
#
# COMPACT_ATOMS: atom_id res chain seq x y z
N MET A 1 -3.82 -43.78 20.09
CA MET A 1 -3.21 -43.11 18.90
C MET A 1 -1.90 -42.47 19.33
N THR A 2 -0.79 -42.71 18.63
CA THR A 2 0.55 -42.21 19.03
C THR A 2 0.95 -40.97 18.21
N LYS A 3 1.82 -40.12 18.76
CA LYS A 3 2.39 -38.96 18.04
C LYS A 3 3.05 -39.37 16.72
N GLN A 4 3.72 -40.52 16.70
CA GLN A 4 4.35 -41.09 15.51
C GLN A 4 3.31 -41.44 14.43
N ALA A 5 2.22 -42.11 14.80
CA ALA A 5 1.15 -42.45 13.87
C ALA A 5 0.48 -41.21 13.27
N VAL A 6 0.24 -40.17 14.07
CA VAL A 6 -0.32 -38.89 13.60
C VAL A 6 0.63 -38.19 12.63
N THR A 7 1.92 -38.12 12.97
CA THR A 7 2.93 -37.46 12.13
C THR A 7 3.08 -38.16 10.78
N GLU A 8 3.11 -39.50 10.78
CA GLU A 8 3.19 -40.29 9.56
C GLU A 8 1.94 -40.15 8.69
N THR A 9 0.76 -40.07 9.31
CA THR A 9 -0.49 -39.80 8.60
C THR A 9 -0.47 -38.44 7.93
N VAL A 10 -0.03 -37.39 8.63
CA VAL A 10 0.12 -36.04 8.05
C VAL A 10 1.13 -36.02 6.91
N ARG A 11 2.26 -36.72 7.06
CA ARG A 11 3.29 -36.86 6.02
C ARG A 11 2.70 -37.49 4.75
N ILE A 12 2.01 -38.62 4.87
CA ILE A 12 1.33 -39.29 3.75
C ILE A 12 0.30 -38.37 3.09
N CYS A 13 -0.48 -37.63 3.87
CA CYS A 13 -1.46 -36.68 3.34
C CYS A 13 -0.81 -35.52 2.57
N LYS A 14 0.39 -35.08 2.97
CA LYS A 14 1.18 -34.09 2.23
C LYS A 14 1.74 -34.68 0.93
N ASP A 15 2.36 -35.85 0.99
CA ASP A 15 2.96 -36.52 -0.18
C ASP A 15 1.92 -36.81 -1.27
N ARG A 16 0.71 -37.22 -0.85
CA ARG A 16 -0.43 -37.48 -1.74
C ARG A 16 -1.23 -36.23 -2.08
N ASN A 17 -0.80 -35.06 -1.61
CA ASN A 17 -1.46 -33.77 -1.80
C ASN A 17 -2.95 -33.75 -1.39
N ILE A 18 -3.33 -34.59 -0.42
CA ILE A 18 -4.72 -34.69 0.08
C ILE A 18 -5.13 -33.39 0.78
N LEU A 19 -4.17 -32.70 1.39
CA LEU A 19 -4.41 -31.43 2.08
C LEU A 19 -4.45 -30.21 1.15
N LYS A 20 -4.40 -30.37 -0.18
CA LYS A 20 -4.30 -29.25 -1.14
C LYS A 20 -5.31 -28.14 -0.87
N GLN A 21 -6.59 -28.50 -0.80
CA GLN A 21 -7.67 -27.52 -0.59
C GLN A 21 -7.55 -26.81 0.77
N TYR A 22 -7.19 -27.56 1.82
CA TYR A 22 -6.97 -27.01 3.15
C TYR A 22 -5.78 -26.05 3.18
N LEU A 23 -4.64 -26.43 2.59
CA LEU A 23 -3.44 -25.60 2.52
C LEU A 23 -3.66 -24.34 1.66
N SER A 24 -4.33 -24.45 0.52
CA SER A 24 -4.71 -23.30 -0.30
C SER A 24 -5.62 -22.32 0.45
N SER A 25 -6.54 -22.82 1.29
CA SER A 25 -7.38 -21.94 2.12
C SER A 25 -6.62 -21.19 3.21
N ARG A 26 -5.40 -21.64 3.55
CA ARG A 26 -4.53 -21.05 4.58
C ARG A 26 -3.45 -20.14 4.01
N GLU A 27 -3.32 -20.06 2.69
CA GLU A 27 -2.31 -19.25 2.01
C GLU A 27 -2.41 -17.77 2.38
N VAL A 28 -3.63 -17.22 2.47
CA VAL A 28 -3.88 -15.83 2.89
C VAL A 28 -3.37 -15.56 4.32
N GLU A 29 -3.54 -16.52 5.24
CA GLU A 29 -3.08 -16.39 6.63
C GLU A 29 -1.55 -16.45 6.71
N VAL A 30 -0.92 -17.34 5.94
CA VAL A 30 0.55 -17.42 5.85
C VAL A 30 1.13 -16.16 5.23
N VAL A 31 0.54 -15.65 4.15
CA VAL A 31 0.92 -14.37 3.53
C VAL A 31 0.76 -13.23 4.53
N THR A 32 -0.34 -13.18 5.28
CA THR A 32 -0.57 -12.15 6.31
C THR A 32 0.51 -12.21 7.40
N ILE A 33 0.83 -13.40 7.91
CA ILE A 33 1.92 -13.60 8.88
C ILE A 33 3.27 -13.17 8.28
N MET A 34 3.56 -13.54 7.04
CA MET A 34 4.81 -13.14 6.37
C MET A 34 4.87 -11.62 6.14
N MET A 35 3.76 -10.98 5.79
CA MET A 35 3.66 -9.52 5.66
C MET A 35 3.82 -8.80 7.01
N SER A 36 3.35 -9.40 8.11
CA SER A 36 3.60 -8.88 9.46
C SER A 36 5.03 -9.11 9.94
N LEU A 37 5.73 -10.13 9.42
CA LEU A 37 7.10 -10.47 9.80
C LEU A 37 8.18 -9.80 8.93
N PHE A 38 7.81 -9.22 7.78
CA PHE A 38 8.69 -8.55 6.81
C PHE A 38 7.93 -7.36 6.18
N ASP A 39 8.06 -6.04 6.46
CA ASP A 39 8.96 -5.19 7.25
C ASP A 39 8.19 -3.90 7.63
N ASP A 40 8.20 -3.53 8.92
CA ASP A 40 7.73 -2.22 9.41
C ASP A 40 8.46 -1.04 8.72
N GLU A 41 9.68 -1.25 8.24
CA GLU A 41 10.49 -0.23 7.57
C GLU A 41 9.91 0.18 6.22
N GLN A 42 9.45 -0.76 5.40
CA GLN A 42 8.88 -0.45 4.08
C GLN A 42 7.50 0.21 4.20
N ILE A 43 6.73 -0.21 5.21
CA ILE A 43 5.45 0.40 5.58
C ILE A 43 5.71 1.85 6.07
N MET A 44 6.64 2.06 7.00
CA MET A 44 7.01 3.40 7.50
C MET A 44 7.58 4.31 6.41
N ARG A 45 8.40 3.78 5.50
CA ARG A 45 8.93 4.53 4.35
C ARG A 45 7.82 4.98 3.41
N THR A 46 6.83 4.12 3.17
CA THR A 46 5.66 4.45 2.33
C THR A 46 4.79 5.50 3.02
N TYR A 47 4.46 5.31 4.31
CA TYR A 47 3.70 6.30 5.08
C TYR A 47 4.40 7.67 5.18
N ALA A 48 5.72 7.70 5.36
CA ALA A 48 6.48 8.94 5.38
C ALA A 48 6.47 9.66 4.02
N LYS A 49 6.58 8.91 2.92
CA LYS A 49 6.47 9.45 1.56
C LYS A 49 5.08 10.00 1.27
N ASP A 50 4.03 9.26 1.65
CA ASP A 50 2.65 9.70 1.46
C ASP A 50 2.38 10.98 2.27
N MET A 51 2.81 11.04 3.53
CA MET A 51 2.63 12.21 4.38
C MET A 51 3.36 13.46 3.85
N ALA A 52 4.57 13.27 3.30
CA ALA A 52 5.31 14.34 2.64
C ALA A 52 4.59 14.82 1.37
N ARG A 53 4.13 13.89 0.52
CA ARG A 53 3.37 14.19 -0.70
C ARG A 53 2.06 14.94 -0.39
N GLU A 54 1.30 14.50 0.61
CA GLU A 54 0.07 15.19 1.05
C GLU A 54 0.35 16.59 1.59
N THR A 55 1.48 16.79 2.26
CA THR A 55 1.91 18.12 2.72
C THR A 55 2.23 19.03 1.53
N THR A 56 2.94 18.52 0.53
CA THR A 56 3.21 19.24 -0.72
C THR A 56 1.91 19.61 -1.44
N LYS A 57 0.96 18.68 -1.58
CA LYS A 57 -0.35 18.95 -2.20
C LYS A 57 -1.10 20.09 -1.51
N LYS A 58 -1.17 20.08 -0.18
CA LYS A 58 -1.82 21.15 0.60
C LYS A 58 -1.16 22.52 0.37
N ASN A 59 0.16 22.56 0.24
CA ASN A 59 0.88 23.79 -0.07
C ASN A 59 0.55 24.30 -1.48
N ALA A 60 0.53 23.41 -2.48
CA ALA A 60 0.13 23.74 -3.85
C ALA A 60 -1.30 24.28 -3.91
N ILE A 61 -2.27 23.59 -3.28
CA ILE A 61 -3.67 24.04 -3.15
C ILE A 61 -3.74 25.43 -2.50
N THR A 62 -2.97 25.66 -1.44
CA THR A 62 -2.94 26.96 -0.75
C THR A 62 -2.39 28.07 -1.64
N MET A 63 -1.37 27.79 -2.45
CA MET A 63 -0.80 28.76 -3.40
C MET A 63 -1.76 29.06 -4.54
N LEU A 64 -2.43 28.04 -5.11
CA LEU A 64 -3.48 28.19 -6.12
C LEU A 64 -4.64 29.04 -5.60
N LYS A 65 -5.19 28.73 -4.42
CA LYS A 65 -6.29 29.48 -3.81
C LYS A 65 -5.93 30.95 -3.53
N LYS A 66 -4.65 31.24 -3.32
CA LYS A 66 -4.13 32.61 -3.14
C LYS A 66 -3.78 33.30 -4.46
N GLY A 67 -3.98 32.64 -5.60
CA GLY A 67 -3.63 33.16 -6.93
C GLY A 67 -2.13 33.40 -7.12
N ARG A 68 -1.28 32.68 -6.38
CA ARG A 68 0.18 32.86 -6.42
C ARG A 68 0.85 32.10 -7.56
N ILE A 69 0.20 31.04 -8.05
CA ILE A 69 0.62 30.18 -9.16
C ILE A 69 -0.64 29.72 -9.91
N SER A 70 -0.46 29.23 -11.13
CA SER A 70 -1.45 28.48 -11.94
C SER A 70 -1.24 26.97 -11.85
N VAL A 71 -2.20 26.18 -12.37
CA VAL A 71 -2.13 24.70 -12.34
C VAL A 71 -0.95 24.20 -13.17
N GLU A 72 -0.70 24.85 -14.31
CA GLU A 72 0.38 24.54 -15.26
C GLU A 72 1.77 24.78 -14.66
N GLU A 73 1.87 25.65 -13.65
CA GLU A 73 3.12 25.97 -12.96
C GLU A 73 3.43 24.99 -11.82
N ILE A 74 2.50 24.11 -11.42
CA ILE A 74 2.70 23.16 -10.31
C ILE A 74 3.95 22.30 -10.50
N PRO A 75 4.20 21.66 -11.68
CA PRO A 75 5.39 20.82 -11.85
C PRO A 75 6.72 21.58 -11.70
N ALA A 76 6.71 22.91 -11.90
CA ALA A 76 7.90 23.74 -11.73
C ALA A 76 8.15 24.10 -10.25
N PHE A 77 7.09 24.35 -9.47
CA PHE A 77 7.20 24.69 -8.05
C PHE A 77 7.26 23.46 -7.12
N PHE A 78 6.67 22.35 -7.55
CA PHE A 78 6.53 21.11 -6.79
C PHE A 78 6.88 19.90 -7.69
N PRO A 79 8.15 19.77 -8.12
CA PRO A 79 8.59 18.72 -9.04
C PRO A 79 8.42 17.29 -8.48
N GLU A 80 8.18 17.15 -7.18
CA GLU A 80 7.87 15.88 -6.53
C GLU A 80 6.43 15.39 -6.76
N LEU A 81 5.53 16.25 -7.25
CA LEU A 81 4.15 15.87 -7.57
C LEU A 81 4.06 15.25 -8.97
N THR A 82 3.24 14.21 -9.10
CA THR A 82 2.97 13.55 -10.38
C THR A 82 1.86 14.27 -11.16
N SER A 83 1.66 13.88 -12.42
CA SER A 83 0.50 14.34 -13.21
C SER A 83 -0.83 14.03 -12.52
N ASP A 84 -0.93 12.86 -11.89
CA ASP A 84 -2.14 12.40 -11.20
C ASP A 84 -2.39 13.27 -9.95
N ASP A 85 -1.33 13.66 -9.26
CA ASP A 85 -1.41 14.59 -8.12
C ASP A 85 -1.92 15.97 -8.56
N VAL A 86 -1.47 16.46 -9.71
CA VAL A 86 -1.92 17.74 -10.28
C VAL A 86 -3.40 17.67 -10.66
N GLU A 87 -3.85 16.58 -11.27
CA GLU A 87 -5.26 16.38 -11.63
C GLU A 87 -6.16 16.31 -10.37
N GLU A 88 -5.69 15.67 -9.30
CA GLU A 88 -6.40 15.62 -8.01
C GLU A 88 -6.50 17.01 -7.37
N ILE A 89 -5.40 17.76 -7.35
CA ILE A 89 -5.36 19.15 -6.85
C ILE A 89 -6.33 20.03 -7.63
N GLU A 90 -6.33 19.94 -8.95
CA GLU A 90 -7.22 20.70 -9.83
C GLU A 90 -8.69 20.40 -9.52
N LYS A 91 -9.05 19.13 -9.39
CA LYS A 91 -10.40 18.70 -8.99
C LYS A 91 -10.79 19.23 -7.62
N GLU A 92 -9.90 19.17 -6.63
CA GLU A 92 -10.17 19.65 -5.28
C GLU A 92 -10.40 21.17 -5.26
N VAL A 93 -9.58 21.93 -5.98
CA VAL A 93 -9.73 23.39 -6.08
C VAL A 93 -11.03 23.77 -6.80
N MET A 94 -11.39 23.07 -7.89
CA MET A 94 -12.64 23.30 -8.62
C MET A 94 -13.90 22.95 -7.80
N GLN A 95 -13.86 21.91 -6.96
CA GLN A 95 -14.99 21.52 -6.11
C GLN A 95 -15.21 22.47 -4.92
N LEU A 96 -14.20 23.25 -4.55
CA LEU A 96 -14.24 24.18 -3.42
C LEU A 96 -14.44 25.66 -3.86
N ALA A 97 -14.57 25.90 -5.17
CA ALA A 97 -14.77 27.21 -5.78
C ALA A 97 -16.25 27.58 -5.98
#